data_AF-W4GK61-F1
#
_entry.id   AF-W4GK61-F1
#
_cell.length_a   1.000
_cell.length_b   1.000
_cell.length_c   1.000
_cell.angle_alpha   90.00
_cell.angle_beta   90.00
_cell.angle_gamma   90.00
#
_symmetry.space_group_name_H-M   'P 1'
#
loop_
_entity.id
_entity.type
_entity.pdbx_description
1 polymer ?
#
loop_
_entity_poly.entity_id
_entity_poly.type
_entity_poly.pdbx_seq_one_letter_code
_entity_poly.pdbx_strand_id
1 'polypeptide(L)'
;MLDVKWFYITEVNRSFYLWHDEPVPQRKAQSKRHITKVMFLCAVARPRHNYWHHVMWDGKVGLSPFVETKMAQRKSKNRDRSTPITAPMTVTKPSPDFNVLDLGFFNAIQSLQHQTTARTIDDLIKCVEDAFNSLAWCVLDKTYMTLQKVMEESMKIEGDNVYKLPHLKKDLQQKVV
;
A
#
# COMPACT_ATOMS: atom_id res chain seq x y z
N MET A 1 -1.97 13.88 3.80
CA MET A 1 -1.18 12.74 4.28
C MET A 1 -0.31 12.27 3.14
N LEU A 2 0.99 12.20 3.40
CA LEU A 2 1.97 11.59 2.50
C LEU A 2 2.52 10.39 3.23
N ASP A 3 2.60 9.24 2.58
CA ASP A 3 3.18 8.06 3.18
C ASP A 3 3.88 7.17 2.17
N VAL A 4 4.85 6.40 2.64
CA VAL A 4 5.73 5.59 1.81
C VAL A 4 5.72 4.14 2.29
N LYS A 5 5.33 3.21 1.42
CA LYS A 5 5.26 1.78 1.77
C LYS A 5 5.98 0.89 0.76
N TRP A 6 6.56 -0.19 1.26
CA TRP A 6 7.15 -1.27 0.47
C TRP A 6 6.11 -2.35 0.17
N PHE A 7 6.01 -2.73 -1.11
CA PHE A 7 5.27 -3.88 -1.59
C PHE A 7 6.21 -4.90 -2.22
N TYR A 8 5.90 -6.19 -2.09
CA TYR A 8 6.78 -7.28 -2.51
C TYR A 8 6.09 -8.11 -3.58
N ILE A 9 6.77 -8.48 -4.68
CA ILE A 9 6.11 -9.32 -5.71
C ILE A 9 5.68 -10.69 -5.15
N THR A 10 6.49 -11.27 -4.26
CA THR A 10 6.19 -12.53 -3.58
C THR A 10 6.56 -12.45 -2.11
N GLU A 11 5.77 -13.04 -1.24
CA GLU A 11 6.13 -13.16 0.18
C GLU A 11 7.03 -14.36 0.46
N VAL A 12 7.84 -14.26 1.51
CA VAL A 12 8.75 -15.35 1.88
C VAL A 12 8.06 -16.42 2.73
N ASN A 13 7.21 -15.99 3.68
CA ASN A 13 6.65 -16.86 4.72
C ASN A 13 5.13 -17.01 4.52
N ARG A 14 4.70 -17.42 3.33
CA ARG A 14 3.29 -17.71 3.07
C ARG A 14 3.00 -19.19 3.30
N SER A 15 2.17 -19.47 4.30
CA SER A 15 1.63 -20.80 4.55
C SER A 15 0.42 -21.02 3.63
N PHE A 16 0.44 -22.09 2.85
CA PHE A 16 -0.69 -22.49 2.01
C PHE A 16 -1.35 -23.72 2.62
N TYR A 17 -2.65 -23.66 2.86
CA TYR A 17 -3.45 -24.85 3.09
C TYR A 17 -3.81 -25.41 1.72
N LEU A 18 -3.15 -26.50 1.33
CA LEU A 18 -3.38 -27.19 0.07
C LEU A 18 -4.15 -28.49 0.35
N TRP A 19 -5.18 -28.75 -0.44
CA TRP A 19 -5.81 -30.06 -0.47
C TRP A 19 -4.87 -31.07 -1.13
N HIS A 20 -5.06 -32.36 -0.84
CA HIS A 20 -4.14 -33.42 -1.28
C HIS A 20 -3.92 -33.47 -2.81
N ASP A 21 -4.87 -32.95 -3.59
CA ASP A 21 -4.87 -33.02 -5.05
C ASP A 21 -4.53 -31.69 -5.75
N GLU A 22 -4.24 -30.63 -4.98
CA GLU A 22 -3.96 -29.31 -5.57
C GLU A 22 -2.45 -29.13 -5.84
N PRO A 23 -2.05 -28.69 -7.05
CA PRO A 23 -0.64 -28.50 -7.36
C PRO A 23 -0.04 -27.38 -6.51
N VAL A 24 1.13 -27.66 -5.92
CA VAL A 24 1.87 -26.68 -5.10
C VAL A 24 2.15 -25.43 -5.93
N PRO A 25 1.79 -24.22 -5.45
CA PRO A 25 2.05 -22.99 -6.17
C PRO A 25 3.56 -22.80 -6.37
N GLN A 26 3.97 -22.68 -7.63
CA GLN A 26 5.39 -22.65 -7.98
C GLN A 26 6.04 -21.32 -7.59
N ARG A 27 6.98 -21.37 -6.62
CA ARG A 27 7.79 -20.24 -6.20
C ARG A 27 8.99 -20.03 -7.13
N LYS A 28 9.13 -18.84 -7.72
CA LYS A 28 10.26 -18.50 -8.61
C LYS A 28 11.49 -17.95 -7.86
N ALA A 29 11.32 -17.31 -6.70
CA ALA A 29 12.42 -16.66 -5.97
C ALA A 29 12.77 -17.41 -4.67
N GLN A 30 13.88 -18.14 -4.65
CA GLN A 30 14.27 -19.00 -3.51
C GLN A 30 14.77 -18.22 -2.28
N SER A 31 15.40 -17.06 -2.46
CA SER A 31 16.01 -16.27 -1.37
C SER A 31 15.28 -14.95 -1.12
N LYS A 32 15.13 -14.57 0.17
CA LYS A 32 14.60 -13.25 0.59
C LYS A 32 15.32 -12.07 -0.09
N ARG A 33 16.63 -12.24 -0.33
CA ARG A 33 17.51 -11.20 -0.91
C ARG A 33 17.18 -10.87 -2.37
N HIS A 34 16.54 -11.79 -3.09
CA HIS A 34 16.23 -11.66 -4.51
C HIS A 34 14.75 -11.39 -4.78
N ILE A 35 13.96 -11.16 -3.73
CA ILE A 35 12.56 -10.77 -3.90
C ILE A 35 12.52 -9.31 -4.29
N THR A 36 11.98 -9.06 -5.47
CA THR A 36 11.71 -7.72 -5.96
C THR A 36 10.70 -7.04 -5.04
N LYS A 37 11.07 -5.87 -4.55
CA LYS A 37 10.22 -4.99 -3.76
C LYS A 37 10.15 -3.62 -4.45
N VAL A 38 8.99 -3.01 -4.44
CA VAL A 38 8.72 -1.68 -5.01
C VAL A 38 8.21 -0.80 -3.89
N MET A 39 8.73 0.43 -3.84
CA MET A 39 8.26 1.43 -2.89
C MET A 39 7.20 2.28 -3.57
N PHE A 40 6.14 2.64 -2.85
CA PHE A 40 5.08 3.53 -3.34
C PHE A 40 4.95 4.71 -2.39
N LEU A 41 4.94 5.91 -2.95
CA LEU A 41 4.51 7.13 -2.26
C LEU A 41 3.02 7.33 -2.53
N CYS A 42 2.20 7.37 -1.48
CA CYS A 42 0.79 7.68 -1.58
C CYS A 42 0.50 9.04 -0.96
N ALA A 43 -0.16 9.89 -1.72
CA ALA A 43 -0.64 11.19 -1.30
C ALA A 43 -2.16 11.16 -1.22
N VAL A 44 -2.68 11.41 -0.02
CA VAL A 44 -4.12 11.40 0.23
C VAL A 44 -4.49 12.50 1.22
N ALA A 45 -5.60 13.17 0.99
CA ALA A 45 -6.15 14.21 1.85
C ALA A 45 -7.51 13.78 2.41
N ARG A 46 -8.03 14.58 3.33
CA ARG A 46 -9.37 14.36 3.86
C ARG A 46 -10.41 14.65 2.75
N PRO A 47 -11.35 13.72 2.48
CA PRO A 47 -12.45 13.96 1.55
C PRO A 47 -13.27 15.20 1.94
N ARG A 48 -13.74 15.96 0.95
CA ARG A 48 -14.58 17.16 1.17
C ARG A 48 -15.99 16.92 0.65
N HIS A 49 -16.97 17.33 1.45
CA HIS A 49 -18.40 17.16 1.17
C HIS A 49 -19.09 18.51 0.99
N ASN A 50 -20.10 18.54 0.12
CA ASN A 50 -21.00 19.67 -0.02
C ASN A 50 -22.04 19.71 1.12
N TYR A 51 -22.75 20.84 1.23
CA TYR A 51 -23.85 21.00 2.20
C TYR A 51 -24.93 19.91 2.03
N TRP A 52 -25.12 19.41 0.80
CA TRP A 52 -26.03 18.32 0.43
C TRP A 52 -25.41 16.93 0.57
N HIS A 53 -24.31 16.77 1.31
CA HIS A 53 -23.57 15.51 1.54
C HIS A 53 -23.04 14.80 0.29
N HIS A 54 -23.09 15.43 -0.89
CA HIS A 54 -22.40 14.93 -2.07
C HIS A 54 -20.88 15.10 -1.91
N VAL A 55 -20.14 14.04 -2.25
CA VAL A 55 -18.68 14.07 -2.29
C VAL A 55 -18.26 15.06 -3.38
N MET A 56 -17.68 16.19 -2.98
CA MET A 56 -17.08 17.14 -3.92
C MET A 56 -15.69 16.70 -4.34
N TRP A 57 -14.96 16.12 -3.39
CA TRP A 57 -13.64 15.59 -3.62
C TRP A 57 -13.41 14.39 -2.73
N ASP A 58 -12.98 13.29 -3.35
CA ASP A 58 -12.76 12.00 -2.70
C ASP A 58 -11.47 11.96 -1.87
N GLY A 59 -10.66 13.02 -1.90
CA GLY A 59 -9.43 13.14 -1.12
C GLY A 59 -8.24 12.40 -1.72
N LYS A 60 -8.38 11.73 -2.88
CA LYS A 60 -7.27 11.03 -3.53
C LYS A 60 -6.42 12.03 -4.30
N VAL A 61 -5.12 12.12 -3.97
CA VAL A 61 -4.19 13.04 -4.64
C VAL A 61 -3.34 12.29 -5.65
N GLY A 62 -2.75 11.16 -5.25
CA GLY A 62 -1.97 10.35 -6.18
C GLY A 62 -1.24 9.18 -5.53
N LEU A 63 -0.79 8.27 -6.38
CA LEU A 63 0.02 7.12 -6.02
C LEU A 63 1.21 7.09 -7.00
N SER A 64 2.43 7.12 -6.45
CA SER A 64 3.65 7.19 -7.25
C SER A 64 4.57 6.02 -6.92
N PRO A 65 4.74 5.04 -7.82
CA PRO A 65 5.73 3.99 -7.66
C PRO A 65 7.15 4.51 -7.91
N PHE A 66 8.10 4.11 -7.06
CA PHE A 66 9.52 4.37 -7.27
C PHE A 66 10.14 3.32 -8.18
N VAL A 67 9.98 3.52 -9.48
CA VAL A 67 10.51 2.66 -10.53
C VAL A 67 11.27 3.45 -11.58
N GLU A 68 12.30 2.83 -12.15
CA GLU A 68 13.12 3.39 -13.22
C GLU A 68 13.08 2.45 -14.42
N THR A 69 12.87 2.98 -15.62
CA THR A 69 12.92 2.19 -16.85
C THR A 69 14.37 2.06 -17.31
N LYS A 70 14.92 0.85 -17.24
CA LYS A 70 16.30 0.54 -17.65
C LYS A 70 16.30 -0.36 -18.88
N MET A 71 17.18 -0.07 -19.83
CA MET A 71 17.41 -0.93 -20.98
C MET A 71 18.10 -2.24 -20.55
N ALA A 72 17.59 -3.37 -21.02
CA ALA A 72 18.17 -4.68 -20.77
C ALA A 72 19.63 -4.76 -21.28
N GLN A 73 20.60 -4.81 -20.37
CA GLN A 73 22.02 -4.89 -20.75
C GLN A 73 22.44 -6.26 -21.30
N ARG A 74 21.81 -7.34 -20.81
CA ARG A 74 22.14 -8.73 -21.18
C ARG A 74 20.93 -9.38 -21.85
N LYS A 75 21.20 -10.16 -22.90
CA LYS A 75 20.24 -11.08 -23.50
C LYS A 75 20.00 -12.22 -22.51
N SER A 76 18.75 -12.62 -22.29
CA SER A 76 18.41 -13.81 -21.52
C SER A 76 17.36 -14.63 -22.25
N LYS A 77 17.10 -15.86 -21.79
CA LYS A 77 16.12 -16.76 -22.42
C LYS A 77 14.72 -16.14 -22.55
N ASN A 78 14.37 -15.21 -21.68
CA ASN A 78 13.04 -14.59 -21.62
C ASN A 78 13.00 -13.15 -22.15
N ARG A 79 14.12 -12.60 -22.65
CA ARG A 79 14.19 -11.20 -23.15
C ARG A 79 15.44 -10.91 -23.96
N ASP A 80 15.26 -10.17 -25.04
CA ASP A 80 16.37 -9.66 -25.84
C ASP A 80 17.12 -8.50 -25.15
N ARG A 81 18.33 -8.24 -25.63
CA ARG A 81 19.09 -7.04 -25.22
C ARG A 81 18.33 -5.81 -25.72
N SER A 82 18.36 -4.71 -24.97
CA SER A 82 17.65 -3.44 -25.25
C SER A 82 16.13 -3.42 -25.03
N THR A 83 15.51 -4.49 -24.49
CA THR A 83 14.12 -4.38 -24.01
C THR A 83 14.02 -3.40 -22.84
N PRO A 84 13.05 -2.47 -22.81
CA PRO A 84 12.82 -1.60 -21.64
C PRO A 84 12.33 -2.46 -20.47
N ILE A 85 13.02 -2.38 -19.34
CA ILE A 85 12.68 -3.12 -18.12
C ILE A 85 12.44 -2.11 -17.01
N THR A 86 11.26 -2.17 -16.42
CA THR A 86 10.96 -1.51 -15.16
C THR A 86 11.79 -2.15 -14.05
N ALA A 87 12.63 -1.39 -13.37
CA ALA A 87 13.41 -1.84 -12.22
C ALA A 87 13.07 -1.00 -10.99
N PRO A 88 12.97 -1.59 -9.79
CA PRO A 88 12.71 -0.82 -8.58
C PRO A 88 13.92 0.07 -8.25
N MET A 89 13.66 1.31 -7.84
CA MET A 89 14.71 2.19 -7.33
C MET A 89 14.99 1.87 -5.85
N THR A 90 16.27 1.81 -5.50
CA THR A 90 16.69 1.68 -4.10
C THR A 90 16.62 3.06 -3.45
N VAL A 91 15.65 3.27 -2.57
CA VAL A 91 15.57 4.51 -1.77
C VAL A 91 16.19 4.27 -0.39
N THR A 92 17.18 5.07 -0.05
CA THR A 92 17.87 5.05 1.24
C THR A 92 17.09 5.89 2.26
N LYS A 93 16.44 5.19 3.21
CA LYS A 93 15.69 5.70 4.38
C LYS A 93 14.32 6.37 4.11
N PRO A 94 13.20 5.69 4.42
CA PRO A 94 12.03 6.38 4.96
C PRO A 94 12.22 6.61 6.47
N SER A 95 11.92 7.82 6.94
CA SER A 95 11.77 8.10 8.38
C SER A 95 10.54 7.35 8.91
N PRO A 96 10.66 6.54 9.98
CA PRO A 96 9.63 5.61 10.43
C PRO A 96 8.51 6.25 11.27
N ASP A 97 8.55 7.56 11.45
CA ASP A 97 7.94 8.22 12.62
C ASP A 97 6.42 8.41 12.49
N PHE A 98 5.84 8.18 11.31
CA PHE A 98 4.39 8.23 11.09
C PHE A 98 3.90 7.13 10.13
N ASN A 99 4.23 5.87 10.42
CA ASN A 99 3.71 4.68 9.72
C ASN A 99 2.23 4.40 10.07
N VAL A 100 1.41 5.45 10.19
CA VAL A 100 0.03 5.39 10.67
C VAL A 100 -0.94 4.79 9.62
N LEU A 101 -0.51 4.60 8.36
CA LEU A 101 -1.30 3.87 7.37
C LEU A 101 -1.25 2.35 7.51
N ASP A 102 -0.45 1.82 8.44
CA ASP A 102 -0.53 0.41 8.85
C ASP A 102 -1.84 0.07 9.56
N LEU A 103 -2.67 1.07 9.88
CA LEU A 103 -3.98 0.85 10.50
C LEU A 103 -5.11 0.43 9.55
N GLY A 104 -4.92 0.42 8.22
CA GLY A 104 -5.95 -0.18 7.35
C GLY A 104 -5.82 0.00 5.84
N PHE A 105 -5.23 1.10 5.38
CA PHE A 105 -5.11 1.38 3.94
C PHE A 105 -4.12 0.44 3.26
N PHE A 106 -2.90 0.33 3.80
CA PHE A 106 -1.90 -0.58 3.25
C PHE A 106 -2.20 -2.04 3.52
N ASN A 107 -2.92 -2.36 4.61
CA ASN A 107 -3.36 -3.74 4.88
C ASN A 107 -4.36 -4.24 3.82
N ALA A 108 -5.29 -3.39 3.36
CA ALA A 108 -6.23 -3.75 2.30
C ALA A 108 -5.50 -4.01 0.97
N ILE A 109 -4.55 -3.14 0.61
CA ILE A 109 -3.77 -3.29 -0.63
C ILE A 109 -2.81 -4.49 -0.53
N GLN A 110 -2.16 -4.70 0.62
CA GLN A 110 -1.34 -5.89 0.89
C GLN A 110 -2.18 -7.16 0.82
N SER A 111 -3.38 -7.18 1.41
CA SER A 111 -4.31 -8.31 1.32
C SER A 111 -4.68 -8.63 -0.13
N LEU A 112 -4.97 -7.61 -0.94
CA LEU A 112 -5.25 -7.79 -2.37
C LEU A 112 -4.02 -8.33 -3.11
N GLN A 113 -2.83 -7.81 -2.79
CA GLN A 113 -1.56 -8.30 -3.33
C GLN A 113 -1.27 -9.76 -2.95
N HIS A 114 -1.77 -10.26 -1.81
CA HIS A 114 -1.68 -11.67 -1.48
C HIS A 114 -2.61 -12.52 -2.35
N GLN A 115 -3.76 -12.00 -2.77
CA GLN A 115 -4.72 -12.76 -3.58
C GLN A 115 -4.32 -12.77 -5.05
N THR A 116 -3.64 -11.74 -5.53
CA THR A 116 -3.25 -11.62 -6.95
C THR A 116 -1.81 -12.08 -7.19
N THR A 117 -1.60 -13.03 -8.11
CA THR A 117 -0.25 -13.44 -8.50
C THR A 117 0.36 -12.41 -9.46
N ALA A 118 1.02 -11.38 -8.94
CA ALA A 118 1.81 -10.46 -9.76
C ALA A 118 3.07 -11.19 -10.29
N ARG A 119 3.27 -11.18 -11.61
CA ARG A 119 4.43 -11.84 -12.25
C ARG A 119 5.50 -10.84 -12.67
N THR A 120 5.11 -9.58 -12.84
CA THR A 120 5.97 -8.46 -13.20
C THR A 120 5.78 -7.27 -12.26
N ILE A 121 6.69 -6.31 -12.32
CA ILE A 121 6.56 -5.04 -11.58
C ILE A 121 5.37 -4.25 -12.08
N ASP A 122 5.09 -4.30 -13.39
CA ASP A 122 3.97 -3.57 -13.99
C ASP A 122 2.62 -4.15 -13.54
N ASP A 123 2.52 -5.49 -13.41
CA ASP A 123 1.34 -6.13 -12.82
C ASP A 123 1.11 -5.68 -11.37
N LEU A 124 2.19 -5.56 -10.59
CA LEU A 124 2.12 -5.10 -9.21
C LEU A 124 1.65 -3.65 -9.14
N ILE A 125 2.20 -2.76 -9.98
CA ILE A 125 1.79 -1.34 -10.04
C ILE A 125 0.30 -1.25 -10.37
N LYS A 126 -0.14 -1.97 -11.40
CA LYS A 126 -1.55 -1.97 -11.80
C LYS A 126 -2.48 -2.46 -10.69
N CYS A 127 -2.12 -3.53 -9.98
CA CYS A 127 -2.92 -4.03 -8.86
C CYS A 127 -3.06 -2.99 -7.73
N VAL A 128 -1.97 -2.27 -7.41
CA VAL A 128 -1.98 -1.24 -6.36
C VAL A 128 -2.79 -0.03 -6.82
N GLU A 129 -2.67 0.39 -8.08
CA GLU A 129 -3.46 1.47 -8.67
C GLU A 129 -4.96 1.15 -8.69
N ASP A 130 -5.35 -0.06 -9.09
CA ASP A 130 -6.74 -0.52 -9.09
C ASP A 130 -7.32 -0.56 -7.66
N ALA A 131 -6.52 -1.01 -6.68
CA ALA A 131 -6.90 -0.98 -5.27
C ALA A 131 -7.09 0.45 -4.74
N PHE A 132 -6.21 1.38 -5.16
CA PHE A 132 -6.31 2.79 -4.79
C PHE A 132 -7.57 3.45 -5.38
N ASN A 133 -7.86 3.18 -6.66
CA ASN A 133 -9.01 3.73 -7.36
C ASN A 133 -10.34 3.18 -6.86
N SER A 134 -10.39 1.88 -6.52
CA SER A 134 -11.60 1.24 -5.96
C SER A 134 -11.91 1.62 -4.51
N LEU A 135 -10.98 2.24 -3.78
CA LEU A 135 -11.20 2.62 -2.39
C LEU A 135 -12.35 3.63 -2.25
N ALA A 136 -13.31 3.32 -1.38
CA ALA A 136 -14.39 4.24 -1.06
C ALA A 136 -13.89 5.42 -0.20
N TRP A 137 -14.36 6.63 -0.51
CA TRP A 137 -14.05 7.86 0.23
C TRP A 137 -14.38 7.74 1.74
N CYS A 138 -15.39 6.96 2.10
CA CYS A 138 -15.81 6.77 3.49
C CYS A 138 -14.76 5.99 4.32
N VAL A 139 -14.05 5.05 3.70
CA VAL A 139 -12.93 4.34 4.34
C VAL A 139 -11.79 5.31 4.58
N LEU A 140 -11.53 6.18 3.59
CA LEU A 140 -10.48 7.18 3.69
C LEU A 140 -10.74 8.21 4.79
N ASP A 141 -11.96 8.72 4.91
CA ASP A 141 -12.33 9.65 5.99
C ASP A 141 -12.18 8.98 7.37
N LYS A 142 -12.60 7.71 7.51
CA LYS A 142 -12.39 6.92 8.74
C LYS A 142 -10.92 6.74 9.10
N THR A 143 -10.04 6.51 8.11
CA THR A 143 -8.59 6.39 8.33
C THR A 143 -7.95 7.73 8.69
N TYR A 144 -8.43 8.83 8.09
CA TYR A 144 -7.95 10.18 8.40
C TYR A 144 -8.32 10.58 9.83
N MET A 145 -9.54 10.27 10.28
CA MET A 145 -9.96 10.52 11.67
C MET A 145 -9.12 9.74 12.69
N THR A 146 -8.76 8.49 12.39
CA THR A 146 -7.85 7.74 13.26
C THR A 146 -6.47 8.34 13.31
N LEU A 147 -5.93 8.78 12.17
CA LEU A 147 -4.62 9.44 12.11
C LEU A 147 -4.61 10.70 12.97
N GLN A 148 -5.62 11.55 12.81
CA GLN A 148 -5.72 12.79 13.59
C GLN A 148 -5.74 12.49 15.08
N LYS A 149 -6.50 11.48 15.50
CA LYS A 149 -6.57 11.08 16.92
C LYS A 149 -5.27 10.47 17.43
N VAL A 150 -4.61 9.64 16.63
CA VAL A 150 -3.28 9.10 16.95
C VAL A 150 -2.28 10.23 17.16
N MET A 151 -2.27 11.24 16.28
CA MET A 151 -1.42 12.42 16.42
C MET A 151 -1.75 13.25 17.66
N GLU A 152 -3.04 13.44 17.96
CA GLU A 152 -3.47 14.12 19.19
C GLU A 152 -3.00 13.35 20.44
N GLU A 153 -3.10 12.02 20.46
CA GLU A 153 -2.64 11.22 21.60
C GLU A 153 -1.11 11.20 21.72
N SER A 154 -0.37 11.09 20.61
CA SER A 154 1.10 11.14 20.66
C SER A 154 1.61 12.50 21.15
N MET A 155 0.93 13.60 20.79
CA MET A 155 1.27 14.94 21.30
C MET A 155 1.07 15.06 22.81
N LYS A 156 0.11 14.33 23.41
CA LYS A 156 -0.10 14.32 24.87
C LYS A 156 1.02 13.59 25.63
N ILE A 157 1.77 12.72 24.96
CA ILE A 157 2.85 11.90 25.54
C ILE A 157 4.21 12.35 24.95
N GLU A 158 4.34 13.63 24.58
CA GLU A 158 5.58 14.24 24.07
C GLU A 158 6.24 13.50 22.88
N GLY A 159 5.46 12.78 22.08
CA GLY A 159 5.94 12.03 20.92
C GLY A 159 6.33 10.58 21.21
N ASP A 160 6.01 10.04 22.39
CA ASP A 160 6.17 8.61 22.67
C ASP A 160 5.11 7.76 21.95
N ASN A 161 5.46 6.51 21.62
CA ASN A 161 4.59 5.56 20.91
C ASN A 161 3.70 4.72 21.84
N VAL A 162 3.78 4.94 23.16
CA VAL A 162 2.99 4.22 24.16
C VAL A 162 1.63 4.91 24.37
N TYR A 163 0.82 4.99 23.32
CA TYR A 163 -0.56 5.50 23.41
C TYR A 163 -1.58 4.38 23.17
N LYS A 164 -2.66 4.37 23.94
CA LYS A 164 -3.80 3.49 23.67
C LYS A 164 -4.60 4.07 22.52
N LEU A 165 -4.77 3.30 21.45
CA LEU A 165 -5.63 3.69 20.33
C LEU A 165 -7.06 3.91 20.85
N PRO A 166 -7.60 5.14 20.77
CA PRO A 166 -8.97 5.38 21.19
C PRO A 166 -9.93 4.64 20.24
N HIS A 167 -10.83 3.84 20.79
CA HIS A 167 -11.89 3.17 20.02
C HIS A 167 -12.94 4.21 19.59
N LEU A 168 -12.78 4.79 18.41
CA LEU A 168 -13.79 5.70 17.83
C LEU A 168 -14.97 4.90 17.28
N LYS A 169 -16.19 5.29 17.66
CA LYS A 169 -17.43 4.86 16.99
C LYS A 169 -17.59 5.64 15.68
N LYS A 170 -16.78 5.29 14.68
CA LYS A 170 -16.63 6.02 13.41
C LYS A 170 -17.92 6.10 12.58
N ASP A 171 -18.84 5.15 12.77
CA ASP A 171 -20.12 5.11 12.05
C ASP A 171 -21.18 6.08 12.64
N LEU A 172 -21.02 6.52 13.89
CA LEU A 172 -21.95 7.44 14.54
C LEU A 172 -21.68 8.91 14.19
N GLN A 173 -20.46 9.26 13.79
CA GLN A 173 -20.11 10.64 13.40
C GLN A 173 -20.59 11.03 11.99
N GLN A 174 -21.12 10.08 11.21
CA GLN A 174 -21.91 10.39 10.00
C GLN A 174 -23.33 10.88 10.34
N LYS A 175 -23.79 10.69 11.59
CA LYS A 175 -25.04 11.26 12.11
C LYS A 175 -24.74 12.47 12.99
N VAL A 176 -24.39 13.60 12.37
CA VAL A 176 -24.52 14.91 12.99
C VAL A 176 -25.11 15.86 11.95
N VAL A 177 -26.42 15.70 11.69
CA VAL A 177 -27.50 16.59 12.15
C VAL A 177 -28.72 15.70 12.45
#